data_AF-A0A9X7GM19-F1
#
_entry.id   AF-A0A9X7GM19-F1
#
_cell.length_a   1.000
_cell.length_b   1.000
_cell.length_c   1.000
_cell.angle_alpha   90.00
_cell.angle_beta   90.00
_cell.angle_gamma   90.00
#
_symmetry.space_group_name_H-M   'P 1'
#
loop_
_entity.id
_entity.type
_entity.pdbx_description
1 polymer ?
#
loop_
_entity_poly.entity_id
_entity_poly.type
_entity_poly.pdbx_seq_one_letter_code
_entity_poly.pdbx_strand_id
1 'polypeptide(L)'
;MNSLQFNRHRRLRQSGGMRALVRETFLHTEDLIYPIFVLEGENIRNEVPSMPGVYQISLDLLQAAMQEVVDLGIRSVIVFGLPAEKDEVGSSAYCDHGIVQRAIKQIKGEFPELVVVADTCLCQFTSHGHCGVIEDGIILNDESLAVLAKTAVSQAKAGADIIAPS
;
A
#
# COMPACT_ATOMS: atom_id res chain seq x y z
N MET A 1 -28.56 -54.94 12.86
CA MET A 1 -27.58 -54.09 13.58
C MET A 1 -27.20 -52.96 12.63
N ASN A 2 -27.68 -51.74 12.87
CA ASN A 2 -27.28 -50.58 12.08
C ASN A 2 -25.78 -50.35 12.28
N SER A 3 -25.00 -50.38 11.21
CA SER A 3 -23.59 -50.01 11.24
C SER A 3 -23.49 -48.51 11.54
N LEU A 4 -23.17 -48.16 12.78
CA LEU A 4 -22.89 -46.77 13.16
C LEU A 4 -21.63 -46.30 12.42
N GLN A 5 -21.82 -45.50 11.36
CA GLN A 5 -20.72 -44.88 10.62
C GLN A 5 -20.26 -43.63 11.38
N PHE A 6 -19.15 -43.74 12.10
CA PHE A 6 -18.63 -42.65 12.92
C PHE A 6 -17.42 -41.96 12.26
N ASN A 7 -17.60 -40.69 11.88
CA ASN A 7 -16.54 -39.85 11.32
C ASN A 7 -15.63 -39.30 12.43
N ARG A 8 -14.39 -39.79 12.50
CA ARG A 8 -13.39 -39.31 13.47
C ARG A 8 -12.41 -38.36 12.81
N HIS A 9 -12.78 -37.09 12.68
CA HIS A 9 -11.89 -36.06 12.12
C HIS A 9 -10.60 -35.86 12.94
N ARG A 10 -10.58 -36.26 14.23
CA ARG A 10 -9.36 -36.25 15.05
C ARG A 10 -8.24 -37.15 14.52
N ARG A 11 -8.54 -38.16 13.66
CA ARG A 11 -7.51 -39.00 13.02
C ARG A 11 -6.51 -38.14 12.22
N LEU A 12 -6.99 -37.11 11.52
CA LEU A 12 -6.16 -36.20 10.73
C LEU A 12 -5.40 -35.16 11.57
N ARG A 13 -5.52 -35.21 12.91
CA ARG A 13 -4.91 -34.20 13.80
C ARG A 13 -3.89 -34.80 14.79
N GLN A 14 -3.59 -36.09 14.67
CA GLN A 14 -2.79 -36.85 15.64
C GLN A 14 -1.31 -36.43 15.71
N SER A 15 -0.73 -35.93 14.63
CA SER A 15 0.68 -35.52 14.58
C SER A 15 0.87 -34.24 13.78
N GLY A 16 2.03 -33.60 13.97
CA GLY A 16 2.42 -32.43 13.15
C GLY A 16 2.47 -32.79 11.66
N GLY A 17 3.06 -33.93 11.30
CA GLY A 17 3.13 -34.40 9.91
C GLY A 17 1.76 -34.67 9.28
N MET A 18 0.82 -35.28 10.02
CA MET A 18 -0.54 -35.51 9.51
C MET A 18 -1.25 -34.18 9.25
N ARG A 19 -1.15 -33.21 10.16
CA ARG A 19 -1.74 -31.88 9.97
C ARG A 19 -1.09 -31.11 8.81
N ALA A 20 0.21 -31.29 8.58
CA ALA A 20 0.90 -30.70 7.44
C ALA A 20 0.43 -31.32 6.11
N LEU A 21 0.24 -32.64 6.07
CA LEU A 21 -0.22 -33.37 4.88
C LEU A 21 -1.64 -32.96 4.44
N VAL A 22 -2.54 -32.71 5.40
CA VAL A 22 -3.94 -32.38 5.10
C VAL A 22 -4.25 -30.89 5.18
N ARG A 23 -3.23 -30.02 5.28
CA ARG A 23 -3.43 -28.57 5.33
C ARG A 23 -3.95 -28.08 3.99
N GLU A 24 -5.03 -27.31 4.01
CA GLU A 24 -5.69 -26.81 2.81
C GLU A 24 -5.17 -25.44 2.37
N THR A 25 -4.76 -24.59 3.33
CA THR A 25 -4.34 -23.21 3.08
C THR A 25 -2.92 -23.00 3.56
N PHE A 26 -2.12 -22.36 2.71
CA PHE A 26 -0.76 -21.92 3.01
C PHE A 26 -0.69 -20.42 2.80
N LEU A 27 0.15 -19.76 3.59
CA LEU A 27 0.48 -18.36 3.40
C LEU A 27 1.94 -18.30 2.98
N HIS A 28 2.20 -17.60 1.89
CA HIS A 28 3.50 -17.39 1.29
C HIS A 28 3.83 -15.90 1.27
N THR A 29 5.10 -15.54 1.10
CA THR A 29 5.52 -14.13 1.08
C THR A 29 4.98 -13.40 -0.16
N GLU A 30 4.69 -14.13 -1.23
CA GLU A 30 4.05 -13.63 -2.45
C GLU A 30 2.58 -13.23 -2.24
N ASP A 31 1.94 -13.70 -1.17
CA ASP A 31 0.57 -13.29 -0.81
C ASP A 31 0.52 -11.93 -0.10
N LEU A 32 1.69 -11.34 0.22
CA LEU A 32 1.81 -10.14 1.02
C LEU A 32 2.08 -8.89 0.17
N ILE A 33 1.33 -7.83 0.46
CA ILE A 33 1.59 -6.46 0.00
C ILE A 33 2.01 -5.64 1.22
N TYR A 34 3.18 -5.02 1.19
CA TYR A 34 3.67 -4.21 2.32
C TYR A 34 3.32 -2.71 2.14
N PRO A 35 2.50 -2.12 3.03
CA PRO A 35 2.22 -0.68 2.99
C PRO A 35 3.41 0.14 3.48
N ILE A 36 3.79 1.18 2.73
CA ILE A 36 4.84 2.13 3.12
C ILE A 36 4.31 3.55 3.14
N PHE A 37 4.63 4.28 4.22
CA PHE A 37 4.25 5.68 4.40
C PHE A 37 5.47 6.57 4.16
N VAL A 38 5.39 7.41 3.14
CA VAL A 38 6.51 8.25 2.69
C VAL A 38 6.15 9.73 2.86
N LEU A 39 7.03 10.51 3.45
CA LEU A 39 6.86 11.95 3.66
C LEU A 39 8.02 12.75 3.07
N GLU A 40 7.80 14.05 2.87
CA GLU A 40 8.84 14.99 2.44
C GLU A 40 9.78 15.38 3.59
N GLY A 41 11.05 15.59 3.28
CA GLY A 41 12.10 15.93 4.24
C GLY A 41 13.34 15.05 4.06
N GLU A 42 14.21 15.06 5.06
CA GLU A 42 15.48 14.32 5.05
C GLU A 42 15.75 13.73 6.44
N ASN A 43 16.16 12.46 6.49
CA ASN A 43 16.50 11.72 7.72
C ASN A 43 15.38 11.73 8.78
N ILE A 44 14.13 11.70 8.32
CA ILE A 44 12.93 11.61 9.14
C ILE A 44 12.44 10.16 9.18
N ARG A 45 12.24 9.65 10.40
CA ARG A 45 11.59 8.37 10.70
C ARG A 45 10.69 8.55 11.92
N ASN A 46 9.41 8.79 11.68
CA ASN A 46 8.43 9.07 12.73
C ASN A 46 7.60 7.82 13.00
N GLU A 47 7.56 7.34 14.25
CA GLU A 47 6.64 6.27 14.62
C GLU A 47 5.19 6.78 14.61
N VAL A 48 4.27 5.97 14.09
CA VAL A 48 2.84 6.25 14.13
C VAL A 48 2.29 5.78 15.49
N PRO A 49 1.89 6.69 16.42
CA PRO A 49 1.57 6.28 17.79
C PRO A 49 0.39 5.30 17.91
N SER A 50 -0.55 5.36 16.97
CA SER A 50 -1.69 4.43 16.90
C SER A 50 -1.35 3.09 16.25
N MET A 51 -0.16 2.94 15.67
CA MET A 51 0.30 1.74 14.97
C MET A 51 1.75 1.42 15.40
N PRO A 52 1.96 0.85 16.61
CA PRO A 52 3.30 0.57 17.12
C PRO A 52 4.15 -0.26 16.15
N GLY A 53 5.38 0.18 15.91
CA GLY A 53 6.29 -0.44 14.92
C GLY A 53 6.07 -0.02 13.46
N VAL A 54 5.10 0.85 13.16
CA VAL A 54 4.90 1.45 11.83
C VAL A 54 5.46 2.87 11.82
N TYR A 55 6.15 3.21 10.73
CA TYR A 55 6.84 4.48 10.60
C TYR A 55 6.44 5.22 9.33
N GLN A 56 6.43 6.54 9.41
CA GLN A 56 6.49 7.43 8.26
C GLN A 56 7.96 7.78 8.02
N ILE A 57 8.44 7.56 6.81
CA ILE A 57 9.85 7.76 6.47
C ILE A 57 10.02 8.77 5.35
N SER A 58 11.14 9.49 5.39
CA SER A 58 11.60 10.34 4.30
C SER A 58 12.18 9.53 3.15
N LEU A 59 12.22 10.11 1.93
CA LEU A 59 12.66 9.44 0.71
C LEU A 59 14.09 8.91 0.78
N ASP A 60 14.99 9.60 1.49
CA ASP A 60 16.39 9.17 1.68
C ASP A 60 16.50 7.86 2.47
N LEU A 61 15.51 7.53 3.30
CA LEU A 61 15.46 6.26 4.04
C LEU A 61 14.69 5.15 3.29
N LEU A 62 14.05 5.48 2.17
CA LEU A 62 13.18 4.56 1.43
C LEU A 62 13.96 3.37 0.86
N GLN A 63 15.16 3.60 0.33
CA GLN A 63 16.01 2.54 -0.22
C GLN A 63 16.27 1.44 0.81
N ALA A 64 16.71 1.82 2.01
CA ALA A 64 17.00 0.87 3.08
C ALA A 64 15.75 0.08 3.51
N ALA A 65 14.61 0.76 3.60
CA ALA A 65 13.34 0.11 3.91
C ALA A 65 12.91 -0.90 2.83
N MET A 66 13.06 -0.55 1.55
CA MET A 66 12.72 -1.45 0.44
C MET A 66 13.69 -2.62 0.31
N GLN A 67 14.97 -2.43 0.62
CA GLN A 67 15.94 -3.53 0.67
C GLN A 67 15.52 -4.57 1.71
N GLU A 68 15.10 -4.15 2.91
CA GLU A 68 14.59 -5.07 3.93
C GLU A 68 13.36 -5.85 3.44
N VAL A 69 12.41 -5.16 2.79
CA VAL A 69 11.21 -5.80 2.20
C VAL A 69 11.59 -6.88 1.18
N VAL A 70 12.53 -6.59 0.30
CA VAL A 70 13.00 -7.53 -0.73
C VAL A 70 13.76 -8.70 -0.11
N ASP A 71 14.62 -8.45 0.88
CA ASP A 71 15.40 -9.47 1.59
C ASP A 71 14.49 -10.46 2.34
N LEU A 72 13.33 -9.99 2.82
CA LEU A 72 12.28 -10.82 3.43
C LEU A 72 11.47 -11.64 2.40
N GLY A 73 11.71 -11.46 1.10
CA GLY A 73 11.02 -12.17 0.02
C GLY A 73 9.65 -11.60 -0.36
N ILE A 74 9.29 -10.42 0.14
CA ILE A 74 8.04 -9.74 -0.22
C ILE A 74 8.20 -9.15 -1.61
N ARG A 75 7.18 -9.34 -2.46
CA ARG A 75 7.22 -8.99 -3.89
C ARG A 75 6.45 -7.74 -4.26
N SER A 76 5.71 -7.16 -3.33
CA SER A 76 4.86 -6.00 -3.62
C SER A 76 4.74 -5.04 -2.46
N VAL A 77 4.63 -3.75 -2.80
CA VAL A 77 4.44 -2.65 -1.85
C VAL A 77 3.30 -1.74 -2.30
N ILE A 78 2.60 -1.12 -1.35
CA ILE A 78 1.66 -0.05 -1.63
C ILE A 78 2.15 1.26 -1.00
N VAL A 79 2.25 2.30 -1.82
CA VAL A 79 2.82 3.60 -1.41
C VAL A 79 1.71 4.55 -0.98
N PHE A 80 1.82 5.04 0.25
CA PHE A 80 1.02 6.13 0.80
C PHE A 80 1.90 7.37 1.01
N GLY A 81 1.54 8.47 0.38
CA GLY A 81 2.28 9.72 0.46
C GLY A 81 1.70 10.71 1.47
N LEU A 82 2.56 11.38 2.23
CA LEU A 82 2.21 12.48 3.12
C LEU A 82 2.88 13.76 2.57
N PRO A 83 2.15 14.61 1.83
CA PRO A 83 2.71 15.83 1.28
C PRO A 83 3.00 16.85 2.38
N ALA A 84 3.99 17.72 2.16
CA ALA A 84 4.27 18.82 3.09
C ALA A 84 3.16 19.87 3.12
N GLU A 85 2.51 20.08 1.97
CA GLU A 85 1.44 21.07 1.79
C GLU A 85 0.17 20.42 1.22
N LYS A 86 -0.98 20.96 1.65
CA LYS A 86 -2.31 20.51 1.25
C LYS A 86 -3.13 21.70 0.78
N ASP A 87 -4.02 21.49 -0.19
CA ASP A 87 -4.93 22.51 -0.68
C ASP A 87 -6.35 21.95 -0.86
N GLU A 88 -7.33 22.77 -1.24
CA GLU A 88 -8.74 22.34 -1.33
C GLU A 88 -9.00 21.31 -2.44
N VAL A 89 -8.09 21.14 -3.41
CA VAL A 89 -8.31 20.28 -4.59
C VAL A 89 -7.36 19.08 -4.66
N GLY A 90 -6.43 18.97 -3.71
CA GLY A 90 -5.39 17.95 -3.70
C GLY A 90 -4.41 18.06 -4.85
N SER A 91 -3.97 19.28 -5.22
CA SER A 91 -3.18 19.48 -6.45
C SER A 91 -1.84 18.71 -6.47
N SER A 92 -1.27 18.44 -5.30
CA SER A 92 -0.04 17.66 -5.14
C SER A 92 -0.23 16.17 -5.46
N ALA A 93 -1.47 15.65 -5.48
CA ALA A 93 -1.77 14.25 -5.82
C ALA A 93 -1.30 13.87 -7.23
N TYR A 94 -1.40 14.79 -8.19
CA TYR A 94 -1.03 14.56 -9.59
C TYR A 94 0.27 15.27 -10.01
N CYS A 95 1.02 15.87 -9.08
CA CYS A 95 2.28 16.52 -9.39
C CYS A 95 3.36 15.50 -9.80
N ASP A 96 4.07 15.75 -10.91
CA ASP A 96 5.15 14.85 -11.38
C ASP A 96 6.33 14.73 -10.39
N HIS A 97 6.43 15.70 -9.46
CA HIS A 97 7.40 15.77 -8.37
C HIS A 97 6.75 15.58 -6.99
N GLY A 98 5.49 15.15 -6.94
CA GLY A 98 4.79 14.82 -5.71
C GLY A 98 5.45 13.66 -4.97
N ILE A 99 5.22 13.58 -3.66
CA ILE A 99 5.89 12.60 -2.80
C ILE A 99 5.67 11.15 -3.25
N VAL A 100 4.46 10.82 -3.70
CA VAL A 100 4.12 9.48 -4.21
C VAL A 100 4.88 9.17 -5.50
N GLN A 101 4.87 10.10 -6.47
CA GLN A 101 5.56 9.93 -7.76
C GLN A 101 7.07 9.81 -7.58
N ARG A 102 7.66 10.59 -6.67
CA ARG A 102 9.09 10.50 -6.33
C ARG A 102 9.43 9.15 -5.68
N ALA A 103 8.61 8.70 -4.73
CA ALA A 103 8.79 7.40 -4.08
C ALA A 103 8.72 6.26 -5.11
N ILE A 104 7.69 6.24 -5.98
CA ILE A 104 7.54 5.23 -7.03
C ILE A 104 8.77 5.20 -7.95
N LYS A 105 9.22 6.37 -8.44
CA LYS A 105 10.41 6.45 -9.33
C LYS A 105 11.66 5.88 -8.66
N GLN A 106 11.87 6.21 -7.38
CA GLN A 106 13.00 5.71 -6.62
C GLN A 106 12.93 4.19 -6.44
N ILE A 107 11.77 3.66 -6.01
CA ILE A 107 11.56 2.23 -5.81
C ILE A 107 11.78 1.46 -7.12
N LYS A 108 11.18 1.90 -8.24
CA LYS A 108 11.34 1.22 -9.53
C LYS A 108 12.76 1.34 -10.10
N GLY A 109 13.47 2.42 -9.79
CA GLY A 109 14.86 2.61 -10.20
C GLY A 109 15.84 1.67 -9.48
N GLU A 110 15.60 1.39 -8.20
CA GLU A 110 16.48 0.58 -7.35
C GLU A 110 16.06 -0.90 -7.31
N PHE A 111 14.75 -1.18 -7.37
CA PHE A 111 14.14 -2.50 -7.23
C PHE A 111 13.15 -2.76 -8.39
N PRO A 112 13.64 -2.94 -9.64
CA PRO A 112 12.79 -3.01 -10.83
C PRO A 112 11.76 -4.15 -10.81
N GLU A 113 12.08 -5.26 -10.14
CA GLU A 113 11.22 -6.45 -10.00
C GLU A 113 10.17 -6.32 -8.88
N LEU A 114 10.26 -5.30 -8.02
CA LEU A 114 9.27 -5.07 -6.98
C LEU A 114 8.00 -4.48 -7.62
N VAL A 115 6.84 -5.09 -7.34
CA VAL A 115 5.55 -4.60 -7.80
C VAL A 115 5.14 -3.41 -6.93
N VAL A 116 4.94 -2.25 -7.54
CA VAL A 116 4.57 -1.02 -6.85
C VAL A 116 3.11 -0.69 -7.12
N VAL A 117 2.31 -0.72 -6.05
CA VAL A 117 0.92 -0.26 -6.03
C VAL A 117 0.90 1.20 -5.58
N ALA A 118 0.23 2.06 -6.33
CA ALA A 118 0.01 3.45 -5.96
C ALA A 118 -1.41 3.63 -5.44
N ASP A 119 -1.55 4.19 -4.23
CA ASP A 119 -2.85 4.64 -3.73
C ASP A 119 -3.31 5.87 -4.52
N THR A 120 -4.50 5.79 -5.13
CA THR A 120 -5.06 6.84 -5.98
C THR A 120 -6.25 7.48 -5.26
N CYS A 121 -5.96 8.46 -4.40
CA CYS A 121 -6.96 9.18 -3.63
C CYS A 121 -6.58 10.67 -3.51
N LEU A 122 -7.46 11.48 -2.92
CA LEU A 122 -7.21 12.89 -2.63
C LEU A 122 -7.13 13.20 -1.12
N CYS A 123 -7.50 12.28 -0.24
CA CYS A 123 -7.62 12.54 1.20
C CYS A 123 -6.29 12.95 1.86
N GLN A 124 -5.16 12.44 1.37
CA GLN A 124 -3.85 12.81 1.90
C GLN A 124 -3.42 14.22 1.45
N PHE A 125 -3.98 14.69 0.34
CA PHE A 125 -3.56 15.91 -0.36
C PHE A 125 -4.51 17.08 -0.14
N THR A 126 -5.76 16.81 0.25
CA THR A 126 -6.73 17.86 0.51
C THR A 126 -6.59 18.43 1.91
N SER A 127 -6.71 19.75 2.05
CA SER A 127 -6.71 20.48 3.32
C SER A 127 -7.80 20.00 4.29
N HIS A 128 -8.95 19.61 3.74
CA HIS A 128 -10.11 19.10 4.47
C HIS A 128 -10.08 17.58 4.73
N GLY A 129 -9.17 16.82 4.09
CA GLY A 129 -9.01 15.39 4.33
C GLY A 129 -10.03 14.46 3.67
N HIS A 130 -11.03 14.97 2.94
CA HIS A 130 -11.93 14.16 2.11
C HIS A 130 -11.29 13.67 0.81
N CYS A 131 -11.83 12.56 0.28
CA CYS A 131 -11.33 11.85 -0.91
C CYS A 131 -11.68 12.52 -2.26
N GLY A 132 -12.25 13.74 -2.24
CA GLY A 132 -12.81 14.40 -3.41
C GLY A 132 -12.80 15.91 -3.30
N VAL A 133 -13.08 16.58 -4.41
CA VAL A 133 -13.31 18.04 -4.47
C VAL A 133 -14.62 18.36 -3.75
N ILE A 134 -14.63 19.42 -2.94
CA ILE A 134 -15.81 19.84 -2.17
C ILE A 134 -16.37 21.16 -2.69
N GLU A 135 -17.69 21.22 -2.80
CA GLU A 135 -18.46 22.45 -2.95
C GLU A 135 -19.66 22.40 -2.01
N ASP A 136 -19.89 23.46 -1.23
CA ASP A 136 -20.98 23.58 -0.25
C ASP A 136 -21.12 22.38 0.71
N GLY A 137 -19.98 21.76 1.09
CA GLY A 137 -19.93 20.61 2.00
C GLY A 137 -20.30 19.27 1.36
N ILE A 138 -20.45 19.23 0.04
CA ILE A 138 -20.75 18.03 -0.73
C ILE A 138 -19.52 17.65 -1.57
N ILE A 139 -19.17 16.36 -1.56
CA ILE A 139 -18.13 15.84 -2.45
C ILE A 139 -18.70 15.76 -3.87
N LEU A 140 -18.07 16.48 -4.78
CA LEU A 140 -18.40 16.51 -6.20
C LEU A 140 -17.81 15.28 -6.91
N ASN A 141 -18.64 14.29 -7.23
CA ASN A 141 -18.20 13.00 -7.74
C ASN A 141 -17.40 13.11 -9.05
N ASP A 142 -17.96 13.78 -10.07
CA ASP A 142 -17.40 13.78 -11.42
C ASP A 142 -16.16 14.68 -11.53
N GLU A 143 -16.17 15.81 -10.81
CA GLU A 143 -15.03 16.69 -10.63
C GLU A 143 -13.89 15.97 -9.92
N SER A 144 -14.20 15.15 -8.91
CA SER A 144 -13.20 14.29 -8.23
C SER A 144 -12.62 13.25 -9.18
N LEU A 145 -13.45 12.60 -10.01
CA LEU A 145 -12.99 11.65 -11.03
C LEU A 145 -11.99 12.28 -12.01
N ALA A 146 -12.22 13.54 -12.40
CA ALA A 146 -11.30 14.25 -13.29
C ALA A 146 -9.92 14.48 -12.66
N VAL A 147 -9.84 14.72 -11.35
CA VAL A 147 -8.57 14.86 -10.62
C VAL A 147 -7.92 13.49 -10.40
N LEU A 148 -8.69 12.48 -9.98
CA LEU A 148 -8.22 11.11 -9.78
C LEU A 148 -7.63 10.50 -11.07
N ALA A 149 -8.23 10.79 -12.23
CA ALA A 149 -7.68 10.37 -13.52
C ALA A 149 -6.30 11.01 -13.81
N LYS A 150 -6.09 12.28 -13.45
CA LYS A 150 -4.77 12.93 -13.57
C LYS A 150 -3.76 12.28 -12.61
N THR A 151 -4.17 11.99 -11.38
CA THR A 151 -3.35 11.31 -10.38
C THR A 151 -2.93 9.92 -10.85
N ALA A 152 -3.87 9.11 -11.35
CA ALA A 152 -3.58 7.79 -11.91
C ALA A 152 -2.56 7.86 -13.05
N VAL A 153 -2.71 8.82 -13.97
CA VAL A 153 -1.77 9.00 -15.09
C VAL A 153 -0.39 9.42 -14.61
N SER A 154 -0.26 10.32 -13.62
CA SER A 154 1.05 10.72 -13.10
C SER A 154 1.74 9.61 -12.33
N GLN A 155 0.98 8.79 -11.59
CA GLN A 155 1.48 7.58 -10.92
C GLN A 155 1.96 6.53 -11.92
N ALA A 156 1.21 6.29 -12.99
CA ALA A 156 1.62 5.38 -14.07
C ALA A 156 2.90 5.89 -14.77
N LYS A 157 3.00 7.19 -15.06
CA LYS A 157 4.22 7.82 -15.60
C LYS A 157 5.42 7.69 -14.67
N ALA A 158 5.20 7.65 -13.36
CA ALA A 158 6.25 7.44 -12.36
C ALA A 158 6.75 5.99 -12.33
N GLY A 159 6.00 5.04 -12.90
CA GLY A 159 6.38 3.63 -13.00
C GLY A 159 5.55 2.69 -12.11
N ALA A 160 4.43 3.15 -11.54
CA ALA A 160 3.56 2.26 -10.78
C ALA A 160 3.03 1.12 -11.66
N ASP A 161 3.06 -0.11 -11.11
CA ASP A 161 2.56 -1.30 -11.80
C ASP A 161 1.04 -1.45 -11.63
N ILE A 162 0.50 -1.00 -10.49
CA ILE A 162 -0.93 -1.04 -10.17
C ILE A 162 -1.37 0.33 -9.67
N ILE A 163 -2.47 0.82 -10.24
CA ILE A 163 -3.20 2.00 -9.76
C ILE A 163 -4.37 1.50 -8.91
N ALA A 164 -4.45 1.92 -7.65
CA ALA A 164 -5.46 1.46 -6.70
C ALA A 164 -6.32 2.63 -6.19
N PRO A 165 -7.42 2.98 -6.90
CA PRO A 165 -8.40 3.95 -6.42
C PRO A 165 -9.11 3.45 -5.17
N SER A 166 -9.16 4.27 -4.11
CA SER A 166 -9.65 3.92 -2.77
C SER A 166 -10.84 4.76 -2.30
#